data_AF-A0A7S3PAC9-F1
#
_entry.id   AF-A0A7S3PAC9-F1
#
_cell.length_a   1.000
_cell.length_b   1.000
_cell.length_c   1.000
_cell.angle_alpha   90.00
_cell.angle_beta   90.00
_cell.angle_gamma   90.00
#
_symmetry.space_group_name_H-M   'P 1'
#
loop_
_entity.id
_entity.type
_entity.pdbx_description
1 polymer ?
#
loop_
_entity_poly.entity_id
_entity_poly.type
_entity_poly.pdbx_seq_one_letter_code
_entity_poly.pdbx_strand_id
1 'polypeptide(L)'
;EDVEKRQIQYRLAQVIRNMHDINIATRNLDFFTTYYAYLTWILPILVIAPSYFAGEVDLGVIQQAAASFSHVLDDLSILVTQWDSLSEFSAGIDRLYTFLKAMQALDPSRNTYHGNQKDTIMGLPDYQASKESKSLLPVSPVSTMINLQRYVDSDKSSLALIIRNLTLTTPASQQERILFQNLNVEVEWRKNLLIQGASGIGKSSLLRAVAGLWKAGSGLIQRPRDEDVYFLPQKPYCCVGTLRDQLLYPRISGYVGDNEVDSDNAGVADHVWRDRNKYNDNALLDILHAVDLEDLPQRAASSVPQCTNGLDAVMDWSNILSLGEQQRLAFGRA
;
A
#
# COMPACT_ATOMS: atom_id res chain seq x y z
N GLU A 1 9.47 18.27 -21.02
CA GLU A 1 10.57 17.57 -21.73
C GLU A 1 11.97 17.85 -21.14
N ASP A 2 12.62 18.99 -21.36
CA ASP A 2 14.03 19.18 -20.91
C ASP A 2 14.24 19.10 -19.38
N VAL A 3 13.31 19.67 -18.62
CA VAL A 3 13.36 19.64 -17.15
C VAL A 3 13.14 18.21 -16.62
N GLU A 4 12.19 17.48 -17.19
CA GLU A 4 11.92 16.07 -16.85
C GLU A 4 13.10 15.18 -17.21
N LYS A 5 13.74 15.42 -18.37
CA LYS A 5 14.94 14.71 -18.79
C LYS A 5 16.07 14.89 -17.80
N ARG A 6 16.31 16.12 -17.29
CA ARG A 6 17.30 16.36 -16.23
C ARG A 6 16.95 15.62 -14.93
N GLN A 7 15.68 15.58 -14.55
CA GLN A 7 15.25 14.87 -13.34
C GLN A 7 15.42 13.36 -13.47
N ILE A 8 15.11 12.79 -14.65
CA ILE A 8 15.32 11.38 -14.96
C ILE A 8 16.82 11.07 -14.93
N GLN A 9 17.65 11.88 -15.57
CA GLN A 9 19.11 11.71 -15.56
C GLN A 9 19.68 11.76 -14.15
N TYR A 10 19.19 12.66 -13.29
CA TYR A 10 19.62 12.74 -11.90
C TYR A 10 19.27 11.46 -11.12
N ARG A 11 18.03 10.97 -11.25
CA ARG A 11 17.60 9.71 -10.60
C ARG A 11 18.37 8.50 -11.15
N LEU A 12 18.56 8.43 -12.46
CA LEU A 12 19.34 7.38 -13.10
C LEU A 12 20.81 7.39 -12.62
N ALA A 13 21.42 8.56 -12.49
CA ALA A 13 22.78 8.69 -11.97
C ALA A 13 22.90 8.27 -10.49
N GLN A 14 21.84 8.41 -9.69
CA GLN A 14 21.81 7.84 -8.34
C GLN A 14 21.75 6.31 -8.38
N VAL A 15 20.93 5.73 -9.25
CA VAL A 15 20.84 4.27 -9.43
C VAL A 15 22.17 3.68 -9.92
N ILE A 16 22.81 4.31 -10.91
CA ILE A 16 24.10 3.88 -11.44
C ILE A 16 25.19 3.90 -10.37
N ARG A 17 25.23 4.95 -9.52
CA ARG A 17 26.19 5.02 -8.41
C ARG A 17 25.97 3.89 -7.41
N ASN A 18 24.73 3.66 -6.99
CA ASN A 18 24.42 2.57 -6.08
C ASN A 18 24.77 1.19 -6.69
N MET A 19 24.48 0.97 -7.97
CA MET A 19 24.82 -0.26 -8.68
C MET A 19 26.34 -0.44 -8.81
N HIS A 20 27.08 0.65 -9.03
CA HIS A 20 28.53 0.62 -9.09
C HIS A 20 29.14 0.21 -7.74
N ASP A 21 28.61 0.73 -6.63
CA ASP A 21 29.07 0.36 -5.28
C ASP A 21 28.78 -1.11 -4.96
N ILE A 22 27.59 -1.60 -5.34
CA ILE A 22 27.25 -3.03 -5.24
C ILE A 22 28.22 -3.87 -6.08
N ASN A 23 28.47 -3.49 -7.34
CA ASN A 23 29.39 -4.23 -8.21
C ASN A 23 30.82 -4.28 -7.67
N ILE A 24 31.30 -3.22 -7.02
CA ILE A 24 32.62 -3.24 -6.35
C ILE A 24 32.63 -4.26 -5.21
N ALA A 25 31.57 -4.28 -4.40
CA ALA A 25 31.44 -5.21 -3.29
C ALA A 25 31.38 -6.67 -3.80
N THR A 26 30.52 -6.95 -4.78
CA THR A 26 30.42 -8.28 -5.42
C THR A 26 31.75 -8.70 -6.03
N ARG A 27 32.42 -7.81 -6.77
CA ARG A 27 33.74 -8.11 -7.35
C ARG A 27 34.76 -8.47 -6.27
N ASN A 28 34.79 -7.75 -5.16
CA ASN A 28 35.73 -8.03 -4.08
C ASN A 28 35.41 -9.36 -3.39
N LEU A 29 34.12 -9.70 -3.23
CA LEU A 29 33.66 -10.99 -2.74
C LEU A 29 34.10 -12.11 -3.69
N ASP A 30 33.82 -11.98 -4.99
CA ASP A 30 34.20 -12.96 -6.02
C ASP A 30 35.70 -13.20 -6.08
N PHE A 31 36.51 -12.14 -5.94
CA PHE A 31 37.97 -12.30 -5.87
C PHE A 31 38.40 -13.10 -4.64
N PHE A 32 37.75 -12.88 -3.49
CA PHE A 32 38.05 -13.61 -2.26
C PHE A 32 37.63 -15.07 -2.36
N THR A 33 36.41 -15.36 -2.83
CA THR A 33 35.90 -16.73 -2.99
C THR A 33 36.71 -17.51 -4.02
N THR A 34 37.06 -16.88 -5.14
CA THR A 34 37.85 -17.51 -6.19
C THR A 34 39.28 -17.81 -5.73
N TYR A 35 39.92 -16.89 -5.00
CA TYR A 35 41.24 -17.13 -4.43
C TYR A 35 41.23 -18.30 -3.44
N TYR A 36 40.22 -18.34 -2.57
CA TYR A 36 40.02 -19.42 -1.61
C TYR A 36 39.83 -20.77 -2.33
N ALA A 37 39.01 -20.81 -3.39
CA ALA A 37 38.81 -21.99 -4.21
C ALA A 37 40.12 -22.50 -4.86
N TYR A 38 40.95 -21.61 -5.40
CA TYR A 38 42.23 -22.00 -6.01
C TYR A 38 43.26 -22.52 -4.99
N LEU A 39 43.28 -21.98 -3.77
CA LEU A 39 44.14 -22.51 -2.70
C LEU A 39 43.83 -23.98 -2.41
N THR A 40 42.55 -24.36 -2.46
CA THR A 40 42.07 -25.74 -2.29
C THR A 40 42.72 -26.72 -3.25
N TRP A 41 42.96 -26.30 -4.48
CA TRP A 41 43.52 -27.18 -5.50
C TRP A 41 45.05 -27.29 -5.39
N ILE A 42 45.71 -26.19 -5.00
CA ILE A 42 47.18 -26.11 -4.98
C ILE A 42 47.77 -26.70 -3.70
N LEU A 43 47.14 -26.46 -2.54
CA LEU A 43 47.71 -26.79 -1.23
C LEU A 43 47.91 -28.30 -1.00
N PRO A 44 46.95 -29.19 -1.34
CA PRO A 44 47.15 -30.64 -1.20
C PRO A 44 48.28 -31.16 -2.09
N ILE A 45 48.35 -30.66 -3.33
CA ILE A 45 49.39 -31.03 -4.28
C ILE A 45 50.77 -30.60 -3.75
N LEU A 46 50.87 -29.38 -3.22
CA LEU A 46 52.12 -28.84 -2.67
C LEU A 46 52.66 -29.70 -1.50
N VAL A 47 51.77 -30.17 -0.63
CA VAL A 47 52.14 -30.97 0.56
C VAL A 47 52.50 -32.41 0.18
N ILE A 48 51.81 -33.01 -0.80
CA ILE A 48 51.99 -34.43 -1.16
C ILE A 48 53.09 -34.61 -2.23
N ALA A 49 53.38 -33.59 -3.03
CA ALA A 49 54.38 -33.66 -4.09
C ALA A 49 55.77 -34.13 -3.62
N PRO A 50 56.35 -33.66 -2.49
CA PRO A 50 57.63 -34.15 -2.00
C PRO A 50 57.64 -35.66 -1.73
N SER A 51 56.58 -36.20 -1.11
CA SER A 51 56.44 -37.62 -0.80
C SER A 51 56.22 -38.48 -2.05
N TYR A 52 55.58 -37.93 -3.09
CA TYR A 52 55.50 -38.59 -4.40
C TYR A 52 56.87 -38.72 -5.07
N PHE A 53 57.67 -37.64 -5.08
CA PHE A 53 59.03 -37.68 -5.65
C PHE A 53 60.00 -38.54 -4.83
N ALA A 54 59.75 -38.73 -3.54
CA ALA A 54 60.47 -39.69 -2.69
C ALA A 54 60.08 -41.16 -2.96
N GLY A 55 59.02 -41.42 -3.72
CA GLY A 55 58.54 -42.77 -4.04
C GLY A 55 57.71 -43.43 -2.93
N GLU A 56 57.29 -42.67 -1.91
CA GLU A 56 56.50 -43.19 -0.78
C GLU A 56 55.01 -43.30 -1.08
N VAL A 57 54.53 -42.57 -2.11
CA VAL A 57 53.10 -42.37 -2.37
C VAL A 57 52.79 -42.51 -3.86
N ASP A 58 51.73 -43.26 -4.20
CA ASP A 58 51.24 -43.40 -5.57
C ASP A 58 50.49 -42.15 -6.07
N LEU A 59 50.48 -41.94 -7.39
CA LEU A 59 49.77 -40.84 -8.05
C LEU A 59 48.27 -40.80 -7.68
N GLY A 60 47.65 -41.95 -7.40
CA GLY A 60 46.24 -42.06 -7.02
C GLY A 60 45.91 -41.38 -5.69
N VAL A 61 46.85 -41.38 -4.73
CA VAL A 61 46.65 -40.74 -3.42
C VAL A 61 46.61 -39.22 -3.55
N ILE A 62 47.33 -38.65 -4.52
CA ILE A 62 47.28 -37.20 -4.82
C ILE A 62 45.86 -36.80 -5.26
N GLN A 63 45.25 -37.58 -6.14
CA GLN A 63 43.88 -37.32 -6.59
C GLN A 63 42.86 -37.50 -5.46
N GLN A 64 43.01 -38.54 -4.62
CA GLN A 64 42.12 -38.77 -3.48
C GLN A 64 42.22 -37.67 -2.42
N ALA A 65 43.44 -37.21 -2.12
CA ALA A 65 43.65 -36.14 -1.16
C ALA A 65 43.13 -34.80 -1.69
N ALA A 66 43.35 -34.48 -2.97
CA ALA A 66 42.80 -33.28 -3.59
C ALA A 66 41.25 -33.30 -3.58
N ALA A 67 40.64 -34.44 -3.92
CA ALA A 67 39.18 -34.59 -3.90
C ALA A 67 38.60 -34.46 -2.47
N SER A 68 39.20 -35.14 -1.50
CA SER A 68 38.75 -35.09 -0.10
C SER A 68 38.91 -33.68 0.50
N PHE A 69 39.99 -32.99 0.15
CA PHE A 69 40.22 -31.61 0.58
C PHE A 69 39.22 -30.64 -0.06
N SER A 70 38.90 -30.81 -1.35
CA SER A 70 37.86 -30.02 -2.03
C SER A 70 36.50 -30.20 -1.39
N HIS A 71 36.09 -31.43 -1.08
CA HIS A 71 34.80 -31.70 -0.43
C HIS A 71 34.67 -31.02 0.94
N VAL A 72 35.68 -31.14 1.80
CA VAL A 72 35.66 -30.49 3.12
C VAL A 72 35.57 -28.97 3.00
N LEU A 73 36.25 -28.39 2.00
CA LEU A 73 36.24 -26.95 1.83
C LEU A 73 34.94 -26.42 1.21
N ASP A 74 34.36 -27.15 0.25
CA ASP A 74 33.07 -26.81 -0.36
C ASP A 74 31.95 -26.81 0.69
N ASP A 75 31.93 -27.84 1.56
CA ASP A 75 30.98 -27.94 2.67
C ASP A 75 31.12 -26.75 3.65
N LEU A 76 32.35 -26.29 3.89
CA LEU A 76 32.62 -25.11 4.72
C LEU A 76 32.33 -23.78 3.98
N SER A 77 32.32 -23.79 2.65
CA SER A 77 32.13 -22.60 1.82
C SER A 77 30.67 -22.22 1.61
N ILE A 78 29.71 -23.04 2.06
CA ILE A 78 28.26 -22.75 1.97
C ILE A 78 27.92 -21.38 2.56
N LEU A 79 28.51 -21.01 3.70
CA LEU A 79 28.26 -19.73 4.35
C LEU A 79 28.79 -18.54 3.53
N VAL A 80 29.90 -18.74 2.82
CA VAL A 80 30.52 -17.70 1.99
C VAL A 80 29.75 -17.53 0.69
N THR A 81 29.32 -18.63 0.06
CA THR A 81 28.55 -18.60 -1.19
C THR A 81 27.13 -18.08 -1.00
N GLN A 82 26.55 -18.25 0.20
CA GLN A 82 25.21 -17.75 0.51
C GLN A 82 25.18 -16.34 1.11
N TRP A 83 26.33 -15.67 1.23
CA TRP A 83 26.40 -14.34 1.83
C TRP A 83 25.57 -13.30 1.07
N ASP A 84 25.54 -13.38 -0.27
CA ASP A 84 24.75 -12.48 -1.11
C ASP A 84 23.24 -12.65 -0.89
N SER A 85 22.74 -13.90 -0.93
CA SER A 85 21.34 -14.20 -0.67
C SER A 85 20.90 -13.85 0.74
N LEU A 86 21.76 -14.06 1.74
CA LEU A 86 21.49 -13.68 3.12
C LEU A 86 21.41 -12.14 3.28
N SER A 87 22.28 -11.41 2.60
CA SER A 87 22.29 -9.94 2.61
C SER A 87 21.05 -9.36 1.94
N GLU A 88 20.64 -9.90 0.79
CA GLU A 88 19.40 -9.52 0.11
C GLU A 88 18.17 -9.79 0.97
N PHE A 89 18.12 -10.96 1.60
CA PHE A 89 17.05 -11.33 2.52
C PHE A 89 16.95 -10.38 3.72
N SER A 90 18.09 -10.03 4.34
CA SER A 90 18.14 -9.06 5.44
C SER A 90 17.61 -7.69 5.01
N ALA A 91 18.04 -7.19 3.85
CA ALA A 91 17.55 -5.92 3.32
C ALA A 91 16.04 -5.95 3.01
N GLY A 92 15.51 -7.10 2.58
CA GLY A 92 14.07 -7.32 2.40
C GLY A 92 13.30 -7.23 3.72
N ILE A 93 13.80 -7.90 4.77
CA ILE A 93 13.21 -7.83 6.12
C ILE A 93 13.21 -6.40 6.65
N ASP A 94 14.32 -5.67 6.52
CA ASP A 94 14.43 -4.30 7.03
C ASP A 94 13.42 -3.35 6.37
N ARG A 95 13.18 -3.49 5.07
CA ARG A 95 12.18 -2.70 4.33
C ARG A 95 10.77 -3.04 4.80
N LEU A 96 10.45 -4.32 4.93
CA LEU A 96 9.14 -4.77 5.40
C LEU A 96 8.88 -4.31 6.84
N TYR A 97 9.88 -4.43 7.71
CA TYR A 97 9.83 -3.96 9.08
C TYR A 97 9.62 -2.45 9.15
N THR A 98 10.35 -1.67 8.35
CA THR A 98 10.20 -0.21 8.28
C THR A 98 8.79 0.18 7.82
N PHE A 99 8.26 -0.51 6.81
CA PHE A 99 6.89 -0.29 6.33
C PHE A 99 5.86 -0.63 7.40
N LEU A 100 5.99 -1.78 8.07
CA LEU A 100 5.09 -2.21 9.13
C LEU A 100 5.11 -1.22 10.30
N LYS A 101 6.30 -0.77 10.72
CA LYS A 101 6.47 0.25 11.75
C LYS A 101 5.81 1.58 11.37
N ALA A 102 5.93 2.01 10.12
CA ALA A 102 5.27 3.22 9.62
C ALA A 102 3.74 3.08 9.61
N MET A 103 3.20 1.91 9.25
CA MET A 103 1.76 1.65 9.31
C MET A 103 1.24 1.67 10.75
N GLN A 104 1.95 1.03 11.69
CA GLN A 104 1.57 1.01 13.11
C GLN A 104 1.54 2.42 13.73
N ALA A 105 2.50 3.28 13.35
CA ALA A 105 2.52 4.67 13.82
C ALA A 105 1.31 5.49 13.37
N LEU A 106 0.68 5.16 12.23
CA LEU A 106 -0.45 5.89 11.66
C LEU A 106 -1.82 5.42 12.17
N ASP A 107 -1.93 4.15 12.58
CA ASP A 107 -3.16 3.51 13.03
C ASP A 107 -2.96 2.68 14.31
N PRO A 108 -2.92 3.32 15.50
CA PRO A 108 -2.77 2.61 16.78
C PRO A 108 -3.99 1.74 17.13
N SER A 109 -5.14 1.98 16.50
CA SER A 109 -6.40 1.25 16.71
C SER A 109 -6.44 -0.11 16.01
N ARG A 110 -5.63 -0.32 14.96
CA ARG A 110 -5.61 -1.62 14.24
C ARG A 110 -4.90 -2.74 15.01
N ASN A 111 -4.18 -2.40 16.08
CA ASN A 111 -3.56 -3.39 16.99
C ASN A 111 -4.59 -4.13 17.86
N THR A 112 -5.88 -3.78 17.83
CA THR A 112 -6.94 -4.54 18.51
C THR A 112 -7.68 -5.47 17.54
N TYR A 113 -6.96 -6.39 16.88
CA TYR A 113 -7.62 -7.58 16.36
C TYR A 113 -7.84 -8.58 17.49
N HIS A 114 -9.04 -9.14 17.47
CA HIS A 114 -9.62 -10.03 18.46
C HIS A 114 -8.84 -11.33 18.66
N GLY A 115 -8.82 -11.79 19.92
CA GLY A 115 -8.91 -13.22 20.24
C GLY A 115 -7.60 -13.99 20.37
N ASN A 116 -7.09 -14.08 21.59
CA ASN A 116 -6.73 -15.34 22.27
C ASN A 116 -5.99 -16.46 21.50
N GLN A 117 -5.11 -16.16 20.54
CA GLN A 117 -4.28 -17.19 19.93
C GLN A 117 -2.83 -16.72 19.83
N LYS A 118 -1.99 -17.26 20.72
CA LYS A 118 -0.53 -17.14 20.77
C LYS A 118 0.17 -17.86 19.62
N ASP A 119 -0.44 -17.94 18.44
CA ASP A 119 0.12 -18.66 17.30
C ASP A 119 0.70 -17.66 16.32
N THR A 120 1.76 -16.99 16.76
CA THR A 120 2.64 -16.25 15.87
C THR A 120 3.94 -17.05 15.72
N ILE A 121 4.07 -17.75 14.59
CA ILE A 121 5.37 -18.25 14.09
C ILE A 121 6.29 -17.04 13.74
N MET A 122 5.71 -15.86 13.54
CA MET A 122 6.39 -14.56 13.59
C MET A 122 5.88 -13.73 14.76
N GLY A 123 6.08 -14.21 15.98
CA GLY A 123 5.86 -13.41 17.17
C GLY A 123 7.00 -12.42 17.21
N LEU A 124 6.78 -11.21 16.69
CA LEU A 124 7.68 -10.10 16.96
C LEU A 124 7.86 -10.06 18.48
N PRO A 125 9.06 -10.30 19.03
CA PRO A 125 9.24 -10.12 20.44
C PRO A 125 8.86 -8.69 20.74
N ASP A 126 8.03 -8.48 21.76
CA ASP A 126 7.89 -7.19 22.40
C ASP A 126 9.29 -6.79 22.86
N TYR A 127 10.03 -6.10 21.99
CA TYR A 127 11.27 -5.46 22.36
C TYR A 127 10.83 -4.37 23.33
N GLN A 128 10.82 -4.74 24.62
CA GLN A 128 10.79 -3.80 25.72
C GLN A 128 11.81 -2.74 25.35
N ALA A 129 11.31 -1.56 25.00
CA ALA A 129 12.12 -0.40 24.76
C ALA A 129 12.99 -0.24 26.00
N SER A 130 14.22 -0.72 25.90
CA SER A 130 15.28 -0.43 26.85
C SER A 130 15.31 1.09 26.94
N LYS A 131 15.17 1.58 28.17
CA LYS A 131 15.09 2.99 28.56
C LYS A 131 16.36 3.80 28.22
N GLU A 132 17.18 3.35 27.28
CA GLU A 132 18.49 3.92 27.00
C GLU A 132 18.74 4.00 25.49
N SER A 133 18.12 4.98 24.85
CA SER A 133 18.74 5.64 23.70
C SER A 133 18.69 7.14 23.95
N LYS A 134 19.86 7.65 24.37
CA LYS A 134 20.17 9.05 24.62
C LYS A 134 19.76 9.94 23.46
N SER A 135 18.98 10.97 23.79
CA SER A 135 19.04 12.32 23.23
C SER A 135 19.36 12.47 21.73
N LEU A 136 18.34 12.39 20.89
CA LEU A 136 18.24 13.27 19.72
C LEU A 136 16.80 13.79 19.64
N LEU A 137 16.62 15.02 20.14
CA LEU A 137 15.44 15.88 20.11
C LEU A 137 14.18 15.37 20.84
N PRO A 138 13.68 16.08 21.88
CA PRO A 138 12.38 15.81 22.43
C PRO A 138 11.34 16.37 21.45
N VAL A 139 10.86 15.57 20.50
CA VAL A 139 9.62 15.93 19.80
C VAL A 139 8.48 15.58 20.76
N SER A 140 8.13 16.55 21.59
CA SER A 140 6.95 16.52 22.45
C SER A 140 5.76 15.93 21.69
N PRO A 141 5.00 14.98 22.24
CA PRO A 141 3.69 14.65 21.70
C PRO A 141 2.76 15.79 22.12
N VAL A 142 2.88 16.94 21.45
CA VAL A 142 1.75 17.86 21.41
C VAL A 142 0.74 17.15 20.53
N SER A 143 -0.16 16.42 21.18
CA SER A 143 -1.34 15.80 20.59
C SER A 143 -2.28 16.88 20.06
N THR A 144 -1.86 17.57 19.00
CA THR A 144 -2.72 18.28 18.04
C THR A 144 -3.29 17.24 17.10
N MET A 145 -4.12 16.35 17.66
CA MET A 145 -4.96 15.45 16.89
C MET A 145 -6.40 15.96 16.94
N ILE A 146 -7.00 16.09 15.77
CA ILE A 146 -8.43 16.39 15.65
C ILE A 146 -9.20 15.23 16.27
N ASN A 147 -10.06 15.52 17.25
CA ASN A 147 -10.91 14.52 17.86
C ASN A 147 -12.12 14.31 16.93
N LEU A 148 -12.08 13.21 16.17
CA LEU A 148 -13.17 12.82 15.28
C LEU A 148 -14.12 11.91 16.05
N GLN A 149 -15.28 12.43 16.42
CA GLN A 149 -16.34 11.64 17.05
C GLN A 149 -17.36 11.25 15.99
N ARG A 150 -17.59 9.94 15.84
CA ARG A 150 -18.64 9.42 14.94
C ARG A 150 -19.89 9.14 15.77
N TYR A 151 -21.05 9.64 15.35
CA TYR A 151 -22.28 9.39 16.09
C TYR A 151 -22.72 7.92 15.97
N VAL A 152 -23.13 7.34 17.10
CA VAL A 152 -23.86 6.07 17.16
C VAL A 152 -25.32 6.46 17.33
N ASP A 153 -26.13 6.14 16.34
CA ASP A 153 -27.56 6.47 16.28
C ASP A 153 -28.31 6.03 17.55
N SER A 154 -28.53 6.96 18.48
CA SER A 154 -29.65 6.99 19.42
C SER A 154 -29.58 8.28 20.24
N ASP A 155 -29.98 9.37 19.60
CA ASP A 155 -30.74 10.49 20.20
C ASP A 155 -30.74 11.65 19.22
N LYS A 156 -31.92 12.23 19.02
CA LYS A 156 -32.23 13.28 18.05
C LYS A 156 -31.26 14.47 18.15
N SER A 157 -30.17 14.42 17.42
CA SER A 157 -29.44 15.61 17.03
C SER A 157 -30.02 16.03 15.68
N SER A 158 -30.77 17.13 15.65
CA SER A 158 -31.22 17.78 14.40
C SER A 158 -30.06 18.21 13.50
N LEU A 159 -28.82 18.06 13.99
CA LEU A 159 -27.56 18.44 13.40
C LEU A 159 -26.88 17.25 12.72
N ALA A 160 -26.62 17.37 11.43
CA ALA A 160 -25.88 16.44 10.59
C ALA A 160 -24.36 16.59 10.73
N LEU A 161 -23.84 17.80 10.97
CA LEU A 161 -22.41 18.06 11.10
C LEU A 161 -22.17 19.11 12.18
N ILE A 162 -21.31 18.80 13.15
CA ILE A 162 -20.91 19.74 14.20
C ILE A 162 -19.39 19.84 14.18
N ILE A 163 -18.88 21.05 13.98
CA ILE A 163 -17.47 21.40 14.04
C ILE A 163 -17.31 22.42 15.16
N ARG A 164 -16.47 22.12 16.16
CA ARG A 164 -16.21 23.02 17.29
C ARG A 164 -14.72 23.30 17.45
N ASN A 165 -14.38 24.59 17.56
CA ASN A 165 -13.03 25.12 17.76
C ASN A 165 -11.98 24.48 16.84
N LEU A 166 -12.33 24.29 15.57
CA LEU A 166 -11.45 23.65 14.62
C LEU A 166 -10.33 24.60 14.17
N THR A 167 -9.11 24.20 14.44
CA THR A 167 -7.88 24.85 13.98
C THR A 167 -7.12 23.86 13.10
N LEU A 168 -6.97 24.17 11.82
CA LEU A 168 -6.31 23.32 10.83
C LEU A 168 -4.95 23.87 10.44
N THR A 169 -3.93 22.99 10.46
CA THR A 169 -2.57 23.30 10.04
C THR A 169 -2.16 22.45 8.85
N THR A 170 -1.24 22.94 8.01
CA THR A 170 -0.66 22.14 6.93
C THR A 170 0.22 21.02 7.48
N PRO A 171 0.14 19.78 6.94
CA PRO A 171 0.90 18.65 7.42
C PRO A 171 2.25 18.67 6.68
N ALA A 172 3.18 19.51 7.11
CA ALA A 172 4.52 19.53 6.53
C ALA A 172 5.57 20.07 7.50
N SER A 173 6.61 19.27 7.67
CA SER A 173 7.84 19.43 8.48
C SER A 173 8.67 20.71 8.27
N GLN A 174 8.24 21.69 7.46
CA GLN A 174 9.05 22.89 7.18
C GLN A 174 8.32 24.22 7.40
N GLN A 175 6.99 24.31 7.21
CA GLN A 175 6.22 25.52 7.52
C GLN A 175 4.79 25.13 7.93
N GLU A 176 4.49 25.23 9.23
CA GLU A 176 3.13 25.09 9.75
C GLU A 176 2.32 26.33 9.39
N ARG A 177 1.68 26.33 8.22
CA ARG A 177 0.71 27.36 7.88
C ARG A 177 -0.62 27.00 8.53
N ILE A 178 -1.11 27.88 9.39
CA ILE A 178 -2.47 27.80 9.92
C ILE A 178 -3.43 28.19 8.79
N LEU A 179 -4.34 27.28 8.43
CA LEU A 179 -5.35 27.49 7.40
C LEU A 179 -6.61 28.13 8.00
N PHE A 180 -7.04 27.61 9.15
CA PHE A 180 -8.22 28.09 9.88
C PHE A 180 -7.92 28.13 11.37
N GLN A 181 -8.51 29.10 12.07
CA GLN A 181 -8.47 29.23 13.53
C GLN A 181 -9.90 29.27 14.06
N ASN A 182 -10.18 28.49 15.10
CA ASN A 182 -11.43 28.52 15.88
C ASN A 182 -12.72 28.50 15.03
N LEU A 183 -12.78 27.63 14.02
CA LEU A 183 -13.95 27.49 13.17
C LEU A 183 -15.05 26.69 13.90
N ASN A 184 -16.24 27.29 14.00
CA ASN A 184 -17.43 26.68 14.56
C ASN A 184 -18.51 26.62 13.47
N VAL A 185 -19.01 25.42 13.15
CA VAL A 185 -20.03 25.20 12.13
C VAL A 185 -20.99 24.13 12.61
N GLU A 186 -22.28 24.41 12.54
CA GLU A 186 -23.35 23.46 12.84
C GLU A 186 -24.30 23.40 11.64
N VAL A 187 -24.54 22.20 11.10
CA VAL A 187 -25.39 21.97 9.93
C VAL A 187 -26.52 21.05 10.33
N GLU A 188 -27.77 21.42 10.03
CA GLU A 188 -28.94 20.59 10.26
C GLU A 188 -29.20 19.59 9.11
N TRP A 189 -29.88 18.49 9.41
CA TRP A 189 -30.36 17.57 8.39
C TRP A 189 -31.25 18.26 7.37
N ARG A 190 -31.17 17.82 6.10
CA ARG A 190 -31.92 18.37 4.96
C ARG A 190 -31.62 19.84 4.61
N LYS A 191 -30.59 20.45 5.20
CA LYS A 191 -30.09 21.76 4.77
C LYS A 191 -28.89 21.61 3.86
N ASN A 192 -28.82 22.49 2.86
CA ASN A 192 -27.68 22.60 1.96
C ASN A 192 -26.74 23.69 2.48
N LEU A 193 -25.45 23.39 2.58
CA LEU A 193 -24.41 24.36 2.96
C LEU A 193 -23.47 24.59 1.78
N LEU A 194 -23.29 25.86 1.38
CA LEU A 194 -22.31 26.26 0.38
C LEU A 194 -21.09 26.88 1.06
N ILE A 195 -19.90 26.35 0.78
CA ILE A 195 -18.62 26.87 1.28
C ILE A 195 -17.90 27.63 0.16
N GLN A 196 -17.80 28.95 0.29
CA GLN A 196 -17.12 29.83 -0.68
C GLN A 196 -15.91 30.52 -0.05
N GLY A 197 -14.88 30.81 -0.86
CA GLY A 197 -13.69 31.55 -0.43
C GLY A 197 -12.64 31.60 -1.52
N ALA A 198 -11.55 32.34 -1.30
CA ALA A 198 -10.43 32.44 -2.25
C ALA A 198 -9.78 31.07 -2.52
N SER A 199 -9.15 30.91 -3.70
CA SER A 199 -8.35 29.70 -3.99
C SER A 199 -7.19 29.59 -3.01
N GLY A 200 -6.91 28.37 -2.52
CA GLY A 200 -5.80 28.13 -1.59
C GLY A 200 -6.06 28.44 -0.10
N ILE A 201 -7.26 28.86 0.30
CA ILE A 201 -7.59 29.11 1.73
C ILE A 201 -7.76 27.82 2.56
N GLY A 202 -7.81 26.65 1.92
CA GLY A 202 -7.94 25.37 2.62
C GLY A 202 -9.33 24.71 2.58
N LYS A 203 -10.23 25.15 1.69
CA LYS A 203 -11.58 24.54 1.52
C LYS A 203 -11.54 23.01 1.36
N SER A 204 -10.68 22.53 0.46
CA SER A 204 -10.50 21.08 0.25
C SER A 204 -9.83 20.40 1.45
N SER A 205 -9.00 21.11 2.21
CA SER A 205 -8.39 20.59 3.44
C SER A 205 -9.42 20.44 4.56
N LEU A 206 -10.39 21.37 4.66
CA LEU A 206 -11.52 21.26 5.58
C LEU A 206 -12.35 20.00 5.26
N LEU A 207 -12.68 19.76 3.99
CA LEU A 207 -13.40 18.55 3.59
C LEU A 207 -12.62 17.27 3.90
N ARG A 208 -11.29 17.27 3.74
CA ARG A 208 -10.43 16.15 4.15
C ARG A 208 -10.39 15.94 5.67
N ALA A 209 -10.47 17.01 6.46
CA ALA A 209 -10.57 16.93 7.91
C ALA A 209 -11.93 16.36 8.33
N VAL A 210 -13.02 16.77 7.70
CA VAL A 210 -14.36 16.17 7.92
C VAL A 210 -14.36 14.70 7.53
N ALA A 211 -13.74 14.31 6.42
CA ALA A 211 -13.58 12.91 6.03
C ALA A 211 -12.71 12.08 7.01
N GLY A 212 -11.94 12.73 7.89
CA GLY A 212 -11.00 12.07 8.81
C GLY A 212 -9.65 11.72 8.19
N LEU A 213 -9.37 12.20 6.97
CA LEU A 213 -8.09 11.99 6.27
C LEU A 213 -7.01 12.99 6.71
N TRP A 214 -7.40 14.06 7.39
CA TRP A 214 -6.50 15.09 7.90
C TRP A 214 -6.48 15.06 9.42
N LYS A 215 -5.33 14.76 10.02
CA LYS A 215 -5.17 14.65 11.49
C LYS A 215 -4.46 15.85 12.13
N ALA A 216 -3.79 16.68 11.33
CA ALA A 216 -3.01 17.83 11.80
C ALA A 216 -3.92 19.01 12.17
N GLY A 217 -4.01 19.30 13.47
CA GLY A 217 -4.81 20.40 14.00
C GLY A 217 -5.41 20.09 15.37
N SER A 218 -6.21 21.01 15.90
CA SER A 218 -6.98 20.82 17.13
C SER A 218 -8.44 21.12 16.89
N GLY A 219 -9.33 20.41 17.57
CA GLY A 219 -10.77 20.68 17.50
C GLY A 219 -11.57 19.39 17.56
N LEU A 220 -12.89 19.57 17.58
CA LEU A 220 -13.86 18.49 17.60
C LEU A 220 -14.66 18.51 16.29
N ILE A 221 -14.68 17.38 15.59
CA ILE A 221 -15.56 17.17 14.43
C ILE A 221 -16.45 15.98 14.77
N GLN A 222 -17.75 16.23 14.82
CA GLN A 222 -18.78 15.22 14.95
C GLN A 222 -19.49 15.03 13.63
N ARG A 223 -19.51 13.78 13.14
CA ARG A 223 -20.18 13.42 11.88
C ARG A 223 -20.92 12.08 11.97
N PRO A 224 -21.85 11.79 11.04
CA PRO A 224 -22.51 10.50 10.94
C PRO A 224 -21.52 9.39 10.57
N ARG A 225 -21.99 8.13 10.62
CA ARG A 225 -21.17 6.96 10.30
C ARG A 225 -20.66 7.00 8.86
N ASP A 226 -19.56 6.30 8.62
CA ASP A 226 -18.92 6.21 7.30
C ASP A 226 -19.85 5.61 6.21
N GLU A 227 -20.85 4.80 6.61
CA GLU A 227 -21.83 4.20 5.69
C GLU A 227 -22.89 5.19 5.18
N ASP A 228 -23.18 6.24 5.95
CA ASP A 228 -24.24 7.22 5.67
C ASP A 228 -23.71 8.49 5.01
N VAL A 229 -22.39 8.59 4.81
CA VAL A 229 -21.72 9.77 4.27
C VAL A 229 -20.99 9.42 2.99
N TYR A 230 -21.39 10.05 1.89
CA TYR A 230 -20.71 9.93 0.61
C TYR A 230 -19.85 11.16 0.32
N PHE A 231 -18.55 10.97 0.08
CA PHE A 231 -17.62 12.04 -0.26
C PHE A 231 -17.29 12.02 -1.75
N LEU A 232 -17.61 13.11 -2.44
CA LEU A 232 -17.27 13.30 -3.85
C LEU A 232 -15.95 14.06 -3.98
N PRO A 233 -14.88 13.45 -4.51
CA PRO A 233 -13.62 14.15 -4.78
C PRO A 233 -13.75 15.07 -6.00
N GLN A 234 -12.93 16.13 -6.05
CA GLN A 234 -12.86 17.03 -7.20
C GLN A 234 -12.43 16.31 -8.50
N LYS A 235 -11.54 15.32 -8.37
CA LYS A 235 -11.13 14.40 -9.44
C LYS A 235 -11.57 13.00 -9.03
N PRO A 236 -12.63 12.45 -9.66
CA PRO A 236 -13.08 11.08 -9.43
C PRO A 236 -11.98 10.06 -9.72
N TYR A 237 -12.02 8.96 -8.98
CA TYR A 237 -11.18 7.80 -9.23
C TYR A 237 -11.93 6.80 -10.13
N CYS A 238 -11.27 6.38 -11.22
CA CYS A 238 -11.72 5.25 -12.04
C CYS A 238 -10.90 4.02 -11.63
N CYS A 239 -11.58 2.98 -11.17
CA CYS A 239 -11.02 1.67 -10.88
C CYS A 239 -10.46 1.02 -12.14
N VAL A 240 -9.53 0.09 -11.98
CA VAL A 240 -9.09 -0.74 -13.11
C VAL A 240 -10.10 -1.89 -13.22
N GLY A 241 -10.79 -2.03 -14.35
CA GLY A 241 -11.79 -3.08 -14.52
C GLY A 241 -12.87 -2.75 -15.55
N THR A 242 -13.99 -3.43 -15.40
CA THR A 242 -15.15 -3.28 -16.29
C THR A 242 -15.92 -1.99 -16.03
N LEU A 243 -16.80 -1.59 -16.95
CA LEU A 243 -17.74 -0.49 -16.70
C LEU A 243 -18.65 -0.80 -15.50
N ARG A 244 -19.02 -2.07 -15.32
CA ARG A 244 -19.79 -2.55 -14.17
C ARG A 244 -19.03 -2.31 -12.85
N ASP A 245 -17.77 -2.69 -12.77
CA ASP A 245 -16.93 -2.43 -11.57
C ASP A 245 -16.86 -0.93 -11.26
N GLN A 246 -16.93 -0.12 -12.30
CA GLN A 246 -16.93 1.32 -12.23
C GLN A 246 -18.16 1.91 -11.57
N LEU A 247 -19.34 1.35 -11.82
CA LEU A 247 -20.61 1.76 -11.22
C LEU A 247 -20.80 1.14 -9.83
N LEU A 248 -20.32 -0.08 -9.63
CA LEU A 248 -20.46 -0.79 -8.36
C LEU A 248 -19.50 -0.28 -7.29
N TYR A 249 -18.39 0.39 -7.64
CA TYR A 249 -17.50 0.98 -6.66
C TYR A 249 -18.23 2.03 -5.79
N PRO A 250 -18.15 1.98 -4.45
CA PRO A 250 -17.27 1.15 -3.60
C PRO A 250 -17.87 -0.18 -3.11
N ARG A 251 -19.11 -0.50 -3.49
CA ARG A 251 -19.88 -1.69 -3.08
C ARG A 251 -19.70 -2.85 -4.07
N ILE A 252 -18.47 -3.36 -4.18
CA ILE A 252 -18.11 -4.42 -5.15
C ILE A 252 -18.87 -5.75 -4.90
N SER A 253 -19.36 -6.01 -3.68
CA SER A 253 -20.05 -7.28 -3.34
C SER A 253 -21.56 -7.34 -3.64
N GLY A 254 -22.13 -6.33 -4.30
CA GLY A 254 -23.59 -6.21 -4.52
C GLY A 254 -24.14 -6.80 -5.82
N TYR A 255 -23.29 -7.43 -6.64
CA TYR A 255 -23.69 -7.94 -7.95
C TYR A 255 -24.19 -9.38 -7.87
N VAL A 256 -25.40 -9.62 -8.36
CA VAL A 256 -25.96 -10.96 -8.60
C VAL A 256 -26.20 -11.05 -10.10
N GLY A 257 -25.49 -11.97 -10.76
CA GLY A 257 -25.68 -12.20 -12.19
C GLY A 257 -27.08 -12.75 -12.48
N ASP A 258 -27.62 -12.45 -13.65
CA ASP A 258 -28.99 -12.84 -14.07
C ASP A 258 -29.27 -14.36 -14.09
N ASN A 259 -28.25 -15.20 -13.86
CA ASN A 259 -28.33 -16.66 -13.91
C ASN A 259 -28.46 -17.35 -12.54
N GLU A 260 -28.52 -16.63 -11.42
CA GLU A 260 -28.76 -17.23 -10.09
C GLU A 260 -30.19 -16.95 -9.60
N VAL A 261 -31.15 -17.53 -10.29
CA VAL A 261 -32.48 -17.83 -9.74
C VAL A 261 -32.68 -19.32 -9.92
N ASP A 262 -32.09 -20.14 -9.05
CA ASP A 262 -32.64 -21.46 -8.72
C ASP A 262 -32.01 -22.08 -7.46
N SER A 263 -32.91 -22.31 -6.48
CA SER A 263 -32.96 -23.40 -5.48
C SER A 263 -31.76 -23.71 -4.55
N ASP A 264 -32.05 -23.57 -3.24
CA ASP A 264 -31.79 -24.59 -2.22
C ASP A 264 -30.36 -25.11 -1.99
N ASN A 265 -29.38 -24.23 -1.70
CA ASN A 265 -28.19 -24.64 -0.95
C ASN A 265 -27.82 -23.63 0.14
N ALA A 266 -28.61 -23.63 1.20
CA ALA A 266 -28.18 -23.16 2.51
C ALA A 266 -27.16 -24.16 3.08
N GLY A 267 -25.87 -23.90 2.88
CA GLY A 267 -24.84 -24.71 3.52
C GLY A 267 -23.44 -24.46 2.99
N VAL A 268 -22.85 -23.32 3.33
CA VAL A 268 -21.60 -23.18 4.11
C VAL A 268 -21.47 -21.69 4.39
N ALA A 269 -21.52 -21.32 5.66
CA ALA A 269 -21.39 -19.95 6.11
C ALA A 269 -19.99 -19.41 5.78
N ASP A 270 -19.94 -18.30 5.04
CA ASP A 270 -18.93 -17.28 5.31
C ASP A 270 -19.63 -15.95 5.58
N HIS A 271 -19.16 -15.29 6.62
CA HIS A 271 -19.96 -14.43 7.48
C HIS A 271 -20.27 -13.02 6.92
N VAL A 272 -21.55 -12.63 7.03
CA VAL A 272 -22.00 -11.32 7.55
C VAL A 272 -21.54 -10.08 6.78
N TRP A 273 -22.13 -9.83 5.61
CA TRP A 273 -22.45 -8.46 5.18
C TRP A 273 -23.85 -8.44 4.59
N ARG A 274 -24.73 -7.69 5.27
CA ARG A 274 -26.18 -7.61 5.04
C ARG A 274 -26.52 -7.31 3.58
N ASP A 275 -27.32 -8.19 2.99
CA ASP A 275 -28.27 -7.91 1.90
C ASP A 275 -28.90 -6.53 2.06
N ARG A 276 -28.55 -5.55 1.20
CA ARG A 276 -29.33 -4.32 1.08
C ARG A 276 -29.39 -3.64 -0.29
N ASN A 277 -28.79 -4.18 -1.34
CA ASN A 277 -29.18 -3.87 -2.74
C ASN A 277 -28.46 -4.85 -3.69
N LYS A 278 -29.22 -5.80 -4.26
CA LYS A 278 -28.78 -6.60 -5.41
C LYS A 278 -29.01 -5.74 -6.65
N TYR A 279 -27.95 -5.35 -7.36
CA TYR A 279 -28.08 -4.58 -8.60
C TYR A 279 -28.14 -5.54 -9.79
N ASN A 280 -29.27 -5.58 -10.47
CA ASN A 280 -29.43 -6.23 -11.76
C ASN A 280 -28.83 -5.33 -12.87
N ASP A 281 -28.42 -5.90 -14.00
CA ASP A 281 -27.93 -5.16 -15.18
C ASP A 281 -28.88 -4.05 -15.62
N ASN A 282 -30.20 -4.29 -15.56
CA ASN A 282 -31.20 -3.26 -15.87
C ASN A 282 -31.15 -2.07 -14.90
N ALA A 283 -30.91 -2.32 -13.61
CA ALA A 283 -30.77 -1.26 -12.62
C ALA A 283 -29.49 -0.42 -12.85
N LEU A 284 -28.41 -1.05 -13.34
CA LEU A 284 -27.19 -0.33 -13.71
C LEU A 284 -27.40 0.56 -14.94
N LEU A 285 -28.18 0.09 -15.91
CA LEU A 285 -28.57 0.90 -17.08
C LEU A 285 -29.49 2.06 -16.69
N ASP A 286 -30.42 1.86 -15.76
CA ASP A 286 -31.28 2.93 -15.23
C ASP A 286 -30.46 4.02 -14.51
N ILE A 287 -29.42 3.63 -13.76
CA ILE A 287 -28.48 4.57 -13.12
C ILE A 287 -27.72 5.37 -14.19
N LEU A 288 -27.25 4.73 -15.25
CA LEU A 288 -26.57 5.42 -16.36
C LEU A 288 -27.50 6.41 -17.07
N HIS A 289 -28.77 6.06 -17.24
CA HIS A 289 -29.78 6.96 -17.78
C HIS A 289 -30.02 8.16 -16.85
N ALA A 290 -30.14 7.94 -15.53
CA ALA A 290 -30.32 9.01 -14.54
C ALA A 290 -29.13 10.00 -14.47
N VAL A 291 -27.96 9.58 -14.94
CA VAL A 291 -26.69 10.32 -14.89
C VAL A 291 -26.33 10.93 -16.26
N ASP A 292 -27.23 10.85 -17.24
CA ASP A 292 -27.04 11.31 -18.62
C ASP A 292 -25.81 10.66 -19.30
N LEU A 293 -25.62 9.35 -19.12
CA LEU A 293 -24.53 8.54 -19.70
C LEU A 293 -25.07 7.30 -20.45
N GLU A 294 -26.20 7.45 -21.14
CA GLU A 294 -26.84 6.37 -21.91
C GLU A 294 -26.00 5.84 -23.09
N ASP A 295 -25.16 6.70 -23.69
CA ASP A 295 -24.31 6.34 -24.83
C ASP A 295 -23.07 5.53 -24.43
N LEU A 296 -22.72 5.52 -23.15
CA LEU A 296 -21.45 4.98 -22.67
C LEU A 296 -21.36 3.44 -22.87
N PRO A 297 -22.39 2.63 -22.56
CA PRO A 297 -22.40 1.20 -22.87
C PRO A 297 -22.31 0.92 -24.38
N GLN A 298 -22.98 1.72 -25.21
CA GLN A 298 -22.94 1.53 -26.68
C GLN A 298 -21.56 1.85 -27.25
N ARG A 299 -20.94 2.95 -26.78
CA ARG A 299 -19.55 3.31 -27.10
C ARG A 299 -18.59 2.21 -26.66
N ALA A 300 -18.78 1.67 -25.47
CA ALA A 300 -17.95 0.59 -24.92
C ALA A 300 -18.11 -0.73 -25.70
N ALA A 301 -19.33 -1.08 -26.09
CA ALA A 301 -19.62 -2.24 -26.93
C ALA A 301 -19.00 -2.10 -28.34
N SER A 302 -18.99 -0.89 -28.91
CA SER A 302 -18.37 -0.64 -30.22
C SER A 302 -16.85 -0.80 -30.21
N SER A 303 -16.19 -0.50 -29.09
CA SER A 303 -14.74 -0.65 -28.93
C SER A 303 -14.30 -2.09 -28.63
N VAL A 304 -15.19 -2.93 -28.10
CA VAL A 304 -14.87 -4.31 -27.71
C VAL A 304 -15.88 -5.28 -28.37
N PRO A 305 -15.52 -5.96 -29.47
CA PRO A 305 -16.44 -6.78 -30.28
C PRO A 305 -17.08 -7.99 -29.57
N GLN A 306 -16.66 -8.29 -28.33
CA GLN A 306 -17.08 -9.47 -27.57
C GLN A 306 -18.11 -9.15 -26.46
N CYS A 307 -18.49 -7.88 -26.26
CA CYS A 307 -19.39 -7.46 -25.18
C CYS A 307 -20.74 -6.99 -25.74
N THR A 308 -21.81 -7.79 -25.59
CA THR A 308 -23.15 -7.45 -26.11
C THR A 308 -23.86 -6.34 -25.32
N ASN A 309 -23.56 -6.22 -24.01
CA ASN A 309 -24.24 -5.26 -23.13
C ASN A 309 -23.37 -4.02 -22.79
N GLY A 310 -22.12 -3.94 -23.26
CA GLY A 310 -21.20 -2.83 -22.99
C GLY A 310 -20.71 -2.69 -21.53
N LEU A 311 -21.42 -3.27 -20.56
CA LEU A 311 -21.11 -3.22 -19.12
C LEU A 311 -19.83 -3.99 -18.74
N ASP A 312 -19.52 -5.07 -19.45
CA ASP A 312 -18.33 -5.91 -19.21
C ASP A 312 -17.10 -5.46 -20.00
N ALA A 313 -17.15 -4.31 -20.68
CA ALA A 313 -16.01 -3.78 -21.41
C ALA A 313 -14.89 -3.37 -20.43
N VAL A 314 -13.68 -3.85 -20.65
CA VAL A 314 -12.48 -3.48 -19.88
C VAL A 314 -11.68 -2.47 -20.68
N MET A 315 -11.55 -1.25 -20.16
CA MET A 315 -10.81 -0.17 -20.82
C MET A 315 -10.15 0.75 -19.78
N ASP A 316 -9.20 1.58 -20.23
CA ASP A 316 -8.67 2.66 -19.40
C ASP A 316 -9.64 3.84 -19.38
N TRP A 317 -10.65 3.72 -18.53
CA TRP A 317 -11.71 4.71 -18.34
C TRP A 317 -11.19 6.09 -17.94
N SER A 318 -10.00 6.17 -17.33
CA SER A 318 -9.40 7.44 -16.90
C SER A 318 -8.97 8.33 -18.07
N ASN A 319 -8.59 7.70 -19.19
CA ASN A 319 -8.15 8.39 -20.41
C ASN A 319 -9.30 8.57 -21.42
N ILE A 320 -10.31 7.70 -21.39
CA ILE A 320 -11.43 7.70 -22.34
C ILE A 320 -12.55 8.64 -21.92
N LEU A 321 -12.87 8.68 -20.62
CA LEU A 321 -13.92 9.54 -20.08
C LEU A 321 -13.37 10.95 -19.84
N SER A 322 -14.10 11.95 -20.31
CA SER A 322 -13.86 13.33 -19.94
C SER A 322 -14.07 13.55 -18.45
N LEU A 323 -13.48 14.61 -17.88
CA LEU A 323 -13.64 14.92 -16.46
C LEU A 323 -15.12 15.11 -16.06
N GLY A 324 -15.96 15.62 -16.98
CA GLY A 324 -17.40 15.77 -16.74
C GLY A 324 -18.13 14.43 -16.68
N GLU A 325 -17.84 13.51 -17.59
CA GLU A 325 -18.39 12.14 -17.57
C GLU A 325 -17.90 11.38 -16.33
N GLN A 326 -16.63 11.54 -15.94
CA GLN A 326 -16.10 10.94 -14.71
C GLN A 326 -16.83 11.44 -13.46
N GLN A 327 -17.15 12.75 -13.39
CA GLN A 327 -17.89 13.33 -12.27
C GLN A 327 -19.33 12.83 -12.22
N ARG A 328 -20.00 12.79 -13.37
CA ARG A 328 -21.33 12.21 -13.52
C ARG A 328 -21.34 10.75 -13.06
N LEU A 329 -20.42 9.93 -13.56
CA LEU A 329 -20.28 8.53 -13.14
C LEU A 329 -20.04 8.41 -11.62
N ALA A 330 -19.28 9.33 -11.02
CA ALA A 330 -19.09 9.37 -9.58
C ALA A 330 -20.35 9.73 -8.78
N PHE A 331 -21.27 10.52 -9.36
CA PHE A 331 -22.61 10.75 -8.80
C PHE A 331 -23.49 9.51 -8.88
N GLY A 332 -23.41 8.73 -9.97
CA GLY A 332 -24.17 7.47 -10.10
C GLY A 332 -23.81 6.41 -9.07
N ARG A 333 -22.65 6.54 -8.41
CA ARG A 333 -22.21 5.66 -7.33
C ARG A 333 -22.80 6.02 -5.95
N ALA A 334 -23.36 7.22 -5.80
CA ALA A 334 -23.85 7.75 -4.53
C ALA A 334 -25.28 7.28 -4.22
#